data_AF-A0A354BGV6-F1
#
_entry.id   AF-A0A354BGV6-F1
#
_cell.length_a   1.000
_cell.length_b   1.000
_cell.length_c   1.000
_cell.angle_alpha   90.00
_cell.angle_beta   90.00
_cell.angle_gamma   90.00
#
_symmetry.space_group_name_H-M   'P 1'
#
loop_
_entity.id
_entity.type
_entity.pdbx_description
1 polymer ?
#
loop_
_entity_poly.entity_id
_entity_poly.type
_entity_poly.pdbx_seq_one_letter_code
_entity_poly.pdbx_strand_id
1 'polypeptide(L)'
;MIMPMELAHLPYKKGRSFEDYVGLRGLERLGKQKWRRAVKDIVIRLKAALVADYVVLGGGNAKKLRQLPDGVRLGDNAHAFIGGRRLWEESAT
;
A
#
# COMPACT_ATOMS: atom_id res chain seq x y z
N MET A 1 -1.03 -18.86 6.03
CA MET A 1 -0.35 -18.77 4.71
C MET A 1 -0.17 -17.30 4.36
N ILE A 2 1.01 -16.90 3.88
CA ILE A 2 1.29 -15.55 3.39
C ILE A 2 1.55 -15.67 1.89
N MET A 3 0.94 -14.80 1.08
CA MET A 3 1.13 -14.76 -0.37
C MET A 3 1.77 -13.43 -0.77
N PRO A 4 3.01 -13.43 -1.28
CA PRO A 4 3.59 -12.23 -1.87
C PRO A 4 2.89 -11.90 -3.18
N MET A 5 2.77 -10.60 -3.51
CA MET A 5 2.12 -10.14 -4.74
C MET A 5 2.92 -9.00 -5.35
N GLU A 6 3.09 -9.05 -6.68
CA GLU A 6 3.69 -7.97 -7.47
C GLU A 6 2.60 -7.25 -8.27
N LEU A 7 2.02 -6.22 -7.65
CA LEU A 7 0.86 -5.49 -8.19
C LEU A 7 1.25 -4.14 -8.80
N ALA A 8 2.53 -3.75 -8.74
CA ALA A 8 2.99 -2.41 -9.12
C ALA A 8 2.72 -2.10 -10.59
N HIS A 9 2.83 -3.13 -11.44
CA HIS A 9 2.69 -3.04 -12.90
C HIS A 9 1.25 -3.16 -13.41
N LEU A 10 0.26 -3.39 -12.54
CA LEU A 10 -1.13 -3.48 -12.96
C LEU A 10 -1.58 -2.18 -13.65
N PRO A 11 -2.38 -2.27 -14.73
CA PRO A 11 -2.82 -1.11 -15.48
C PRO A 11 -3.74 -0.24 -14.63
N TYR A 12 -3.61 1.09 -14.78
CA TYR A 12 -4.45 2.04 -14.06
C TYR A 12 -5.15 3.04 -14.97
N LYS A 13 -4.56 4.23 -15.18
CA LYS A 13 -5.15 5.33 -15.92
C LYS A 13 -4.15 5.86 -16.91
N LYS A 14 -4.63 6.26 -18.08
CA LYS A 14 -3.81 6.91 -19.13
C LYS A 14 -2.57 6.08 -19.51
N GLY A 15 -2.75 4.76 -19.66
CA GLY A 15 -1.68 3.83 -20.08
C GLY A 15 -0.53 3.66 -19.07
N ARG A 16 -0.73 4.01 -17.80
CA ARG A 16 0.28 3.91 -16.75
C ARG A 16 -0.11 2.91 -15.66
N SER A 17 0.87 2.41 -14.94
CA SER A 17 0.70 1.43 -13.89
C SER A 17 0.20 2.04 -12.57
N PHE A 18 -0.09 1.20 -11.57
CA PHE A 18 -0.30 1.68 -10.19
C PHE A 18 0.94 2.42 -9.68
N GLU A 19 2.13 1.84 -9.84
CA GLU A 19 3.38 2.43 -9.36
C GLU A 19 3.63 3.83 -9.91
N ASP A 20 3.36 4.04 -11.20
CA ASP A 20 3.52 5.33 -11.86
C ASP A 20 2.67 6.45 -11.22
N TYR A 21 1.58 6.07 -10.54
CA TYR A 21 0.66 6.99 -9.87
C TYR A 21 0.93 7.12 -8.37
N VAL A 22 1.21 6.02 -7.66
CA VAL A 22 1.32 6.02 -6.18
C VAL A 22 2.76 6.03 -5.68
N GLY A 23 3.74 5.74 -6.53
CA GLY A 23 5.16 5.84 -6.22
C GLY A 23 5.64 7.30 -6.08
N LEU A 24 6.93 7.48 -5.78
CA LEU A 24 7.54 8.79 -5.62
C LEU A 24 7.44 9.64 -6.91
N ARG A 25 7.71 9.03 -8.06
CA ARG A 25 7.54 9.66 -9.39
C ARG A 25 6.12 10.18 -9.61
N GLY A 26 5.13 9.41 -9.17
CA GLY A 26 3.72 9.81 -9.22
C GLY A 26 3.42 10.98 -8.29
N LEU A 27 3.97 10.97 -7.07
CA LEU A 27 3.81 12.05 -6.09
C LEU A 27 4.36 13.39 -6.61
N GLU A 28 5.57 13.39 -7.17
CA GLU A 28 6.23 14.58 -7.72
C GLU A 28 5.46 15.11 -8.93
N ARG A 29 5.12 14.24 -9.88
CA ARG A 29 4.42 14.61 -11.12
C ARG A 29 2.99 15.10 -10.90
N LEU A 30 2.25 14.51 -9.96
CA LEU A 30 0.82 14.81 -9.73
C LEU A 30 0.59 15.89 -8.67
N GLY A 31 1.57 16.09 -7.78
CA GLY A 31 1.40 16.84 -6.54
C GLY A 31 0.54 16.11 -5.51
N LYS A 32 0.64 16.54 -4.25
CA LYS A 32 0.05 15.85 -3.07
C LYS A 32 -1.45 15.60 -3.22
N GLN A 33 -2.24 16.56 -3.71
CA GLN A 33 -3.70 16.40 -3.76
C GLN A 33 -4.14 15.28 -4.71
N LYS A 34 -3.63 15.27 -5.94
CA LYS A 34 -3.96 14.25 -6.94
C LYS A 34 -3.35 12.90 -6.58
N TRP A 35 -2.12 12.88 -6.06
CA TRP A 35 -1.47 11.66 -5.57
C TRP A 35 -2.30 10.99 -4.46
N ARG A 36 -2.76 11.73 -3.44
CA ARG A 36 -3.60 11.18 -2.36
C ARG A 36 -4.90 10.56 -2.89
N ARG A 37 -5.53 11.19 -3.90
CA ARG A 37 -6.73 10.64 -4.55
C ARG A 37 -6.42 9.33 -5.26
N ALA A 38 -5.28 9.24 -5.95
CA ALA A 38 -4.85 8.01 -6.61
C ALA A 38 -4.57 6.89 -5.58
N VAL A 39 -3.88 7.20 -4.49
CA VAL A 39 -3.64 6.24 -3.41
C VAL A 39 -4.95 5.71 -2.83
N LYS A 40 -5.92 6.60 -2.53
CA LYS A 40 -7.24 6.21 -2.03
C LYS A 40 -7.98 5.30 -3.02
N ASP A 41 -8.03 5.67 -4.30
CA ASP A 41 -8.71 4.87 -5.35
C ASP A 41 -8.08 3.48 -5.49
N ILE A 42 -6.75 3.39 -5.52
CA ILE A 42 -6.03 2.11 -5.68
C ILE A 42 -6.19 1.23 -4.43
N VAL A 43 -6.08 1.79 -3.22
CA VAL A 43 -6.29 1.02 -1.98
C VAL A 43 -7.69 0.43 -1.91
N ILE A 44 -8.72 1.21 -2.27
CA ILE A 44 -10.11 0.72 -2.29
C ILE A 44 -10.29 -0.41 -3.32
N ARG A 45 -9.71 -0.26 -4.52
CA ARG A 45 -9.76 -1.29 -5.56
C ARG A 45 -9.10 -2.59 -5.11
N LEU A 46 -7.91 -2.51 -4.52
CA LEU A 46 -7.18 -3.69 -4.06
C LEU A 46 -7.87 -4.36 -2.88
N LYS A 47 -8.41 -3.59 -1.93
CA LYS A 47 -9.21 -4.14 -0.83
C LYS A 47 -10.39 -4.97 -1.35
N ALA A 48 -11.12 -4.44 -2.32
CA ALA A 48 -12.25 -5.14 -2.93
C ALA A 48 -11.82 -6.35 -3.75
N ALA A 49 -10.81 -6.21 -4.61
CA ALA A 49 -10.33 -7.28 -5.49
C ALA A 49 -9.76 -8.48 -4.72
N LEU A 50 -9.13 -8.23 -3.57
CA LEU A 50 -8.54 -9.26 -2.72
C LEU A 50 -9.49 -9.71 -1.59
N VAL A 51 -10.72 -9.18 -1.53
CA VAL A 51 -11.71 -9.47 -0.49
C VAL A 51 -11.12 -9.31 0.92
N ALA A 52 -10.33 -8.25 1.11
CA ALA A 52 -9.61 -8.03 2.37
C ALA A 52 -10.50 -7.31 3.40
N ASP A 53 -10.57 -7.82 4.63
CA ASP A 53 -11.28 -7.17 5.73
C ASP A 53 -10.71 -5.78 6.04
N TYR A 54 -9.37 -5.69 6.07
CA TYR A 54 -8.63 -4.45 6.32
C TYR A 54 -7.33 -4.38 5.52
N VAL A 55 -6.83 -3.15 5.36
CA VAL A 55 -5.55 -2.86 4.70
C VAL A 55 -4.60 -2.18 5.68
N VAL A 56 -3.37 -2.68 5.77
CA VAL A 56 -2.27 -2.00 6.47
C VAL A 56 -1.42 -1.30 5.43
N LEU A 57 -1.46 0.03 5.42
CA LEU A 57 -0.73 0.83 4.46
C LEU A 57 0.64 1.22 5.03
N GLY A 58 1.68 0.59 4.51
CA GLY A 58 3.08 0.85 4.85
C GLY A 58 3.78 1.82 3.90
N GLY A 59 5.11 1.90 4.04
CA GLY A 59 5.98 2.71 3.19
C GLY A 59 6.10 4.18 3.64
N GLY A 60 7.27 4.78 3.41
CA GLY A 60 7.60 6.12 3.94
C GLY A 60 6.66 7.24 3.49
N ASN A 61 6.03 7.11 2.32
CA ASN A 61 5.08 8.09 1.81
C ASN A 61 3.68 7.99 2.44
N ALA A 62 3.33 6.90 3.14
CA ALA A 62 2.00 6.73 3.71
C ALA A 62 1.65 7.83 4.73
N LYS A 63 2.65 8.33 5.48
CA LYS A 63 2.53 9.47 6.40
C LYS A 63 2.09 10.77 5.72
N LYS A 64 2.15 10.85 4.39
CA LYS A 64 1.70 12.03 3.62
C LYS A 64 0.19 12.04 3.41
N LEU A 65 -0.54 10.97 3.75
CA LEU A 65 -2.01 10.92 3.71
C LEU A 65 -2.60 11.67 4.90
N ARG A 66 -3.73 12.38 4.68
CA ARG A 66 -4.42 13.13 5.75
C ARG A 66 -5.56 12.33 6.37
N GLN A 67 -6.25 11.55 5.55
CA GLN A 67 -7.39 10.72 5.92
C GLN A 67 -7.24 9.40 5.19
N LEU A 68 -7.61 8.32 5.87
CA LEU A 68 -7.58 6.97 5.32
C LEU A 68 -9.02 6.53 5.03
N PRO A 69 -9.22 5.67 4.01
CA PRO A 69 -10.51 5.02 3.80
C PRO A 69 -10.87 4.06 4.94
N ASP A 70 -12.13 3.68 5.02
CA ASP A 70 -12.61 2.77 6.06
C ASP A 70 -11.94 1.39 5.97
N GLY A 71 -11.55 0.88 7.14
CA GLY A 71 -10.77 -0.35 7.26
C GLY A 71 -9.38 -0.25 6.64
N VAL A 72 -8.81 0.94 6.52
CA VAL A 72 -7.40 1.16 6.18
C VAL A 72 -6.71 1.81 7.37
N ARG A 73 -5.57 1.25 7.78
CA ARG A 73 -4.74 1.80 8.86
C ARG A 73 -3.30 1.97 8.41
N LEU A 74 -2.59 2.93 9.01
CA LEU A 74 -1.15 3.08 8.78
C LEU A 74 -0.39 1.93 9.46
N GLY A 75 0.61 1.40 8.74
CA GLY A 75 1.62 0.54 9.33
C GLY A 75 2.75 1.35 9.96
N ASP A 76 3.37 0.79 11.00
CA ASP A 76 4.64 1.29 11.52
C ASP A 76 5.80 0.68 10.72
N ASN A 77 6.81 1.48 10.40
CA ASN A 77 8.04 1.00 9.79
C ASN A 77 8.77 -0.02 10.70
N ALA A 78 8.59 0.07 12.02
CA ALA A 78 9.12 -0.92 12.96
C ALA A 78 8.61 -2.35 12.67
N HIS A 79 7.45 -2.50 12.02
CA HIS A 79 6.94 -3.81 11.62
C HIS A 79 7.86 -4.54 10.62
N ALA A 80 8.73 -3.84 9.88
CA ALA A 80 9.70 -4.48 9.00
C ALA A 80 10.69 -5.35 9.79
N PHE A 81 11.22 -4.84 10.91
CA PHE A 81 12.13 -5.59 11.77
C PHE A 81 11.42 -6.74 12.48
N ILE A 82 10.21 -6.50 12.97
CA ILE A 82 9.39 -7.54 13.61
C ILE A 82 9.06 -8.66 12.62
N GLY A 83 8.69 -8.31 11.39
CA GLY A 83 8.43 -9.28 10.32
C GLY A 83 9.66 -10.11 9.98
N GLY A 84 10.84 -9.48 9.88
CA GLY A 84 12.11 -10.17 9.67
C GLY A 84 12.42 -11.17 10.78
N ARG A 85 12.23 -10.79 12.05
CA ARG A 85 12.40 -11.71 13.18
C ARG A 85 11.40 -12.86 13.14
N ARG A 86 10.11 -12.57 12.93
CA ARG A 86 9.03 -13.58 12.84
C ARG A 86 9.23 -14.59 11.73
N LEU A 87 9.98 -14.25 10.68
CA LEU A 87 10.31 -15.19 9.60
C LEU A 87 11.21 -16.33 10.08
N TRP A 88 12.03 -16.10 11.10
CA TRP A 88 13.01 -17.06 11.64
C TRP A 88 12.63 -17.63 13.00
N GLU A 89 11.65 -17.02 13.69
CA GLU A 89 11.08 -17.62 14.90
C GLU A 89 10.34 -18.89 14.51
N GLU A 90 10.80 -20.05 15.00
CA GLU A 90 10.01 -21.28 14.93
C GLU A 90 8.65 -21.00 15.56
N SER A 91 7.59 -21.43 14.86
CA SER A 91 6.25 -21.33 15.41
C SER A 91 6.26 -22.11 16.72
N ALA A 92 6.18 -21.43 17.86
CA ALA A 92 6.09 -22.09 19.14
C ALA A 92 4.97 -23.13 19.05
N THR A 93 5.36 -24.39 19.19
CA THR A 93 4.48 -25.57 19.11
C THR A 93 3.25 -25.43 19.99
#